data_AF-A0A3D2NKX0-F1
#
_entry.id   AF-A0A3D2NKX0-F1
#
_cell.length_a   1.000
_cell.length_b   1.000
_cell.length_c   1.000
_cell.angle_alpha   90.00
_cell.angle_beta   90.00
_cell.angle_gamma   90.00
#
_symmetry.space_group_name_H-M   'P 1'
#
loop_
_entity.id
_entity.type
_entity.pdbx_description
1 polymer ?
#
loop_
_entity_poly.entity_id
_entity_poly.type
_entity_poly.pdbx_seq_one_letter_code
_entity_poly.pdbx_strand_id
1 'polypeptide(L)' 'NDWVTMSVPSDGSYGIPEGVIYGFPVTCKHGHFSIVQNLPISELGRKHMEASYRELSEERDHVRNLLG' A
#
# COMPACT_ATOMS: atom_id res chain seq x y z
N ASN A 1 -13.40 12.77 -9.66
CA ASN A 1 -12.74 11.71 -8.87
C ASN A 1 -11.26 11.98 -8.95
N ASP A 2 -10.78 12.90 -8.10
CA ASP A 2 -9.43 13.44 -8.20
C ASP A 2 -8.54 12.73 -7.19
N TRP A 3 -8.28 11.47 -7.50
CA TRP A 3 -7.32 10.64 -6.78
C TRP A 3 -6.13 10.32 -7.67
N VAL A 4 -5.00 10.06 -7.03
CA VAL A 4 -3.76 9.62 -7.67
C VAL A 4 -3.24 8.39 -6.94
N THR A 5 -2.38 7.63 -7.60
CA THR A 5 -1.67 6.55 -6.93
C THR A 5 -0.40 7.10 -6.29
N MET A 6 -0.19 6.81 -5.01
CA MET A 6 1.07 7.10 -4.32
C MET A 6 1.51 5.90 -3.49
N SER A 7 2.81 5.65 -3.46
CA SER A 7 3.41 4.71 -2.50
C SER A 7 3.56 5.41 -1.16
N VAL A 8 2.77 5.01 -0.16
CA VAL A 8 2.74 5.62 1.18
C VAL A 8 2.78 4.52 2.24
N PRO A 9 3.18 4.83 3.49
CA PRO A 9 3.06 3.88 4.59
C PRO A 9 1.60 3.49 4.78
N SER A 10 1.31 2.20 4.75
CA SER A 10 -0.02 1.66 5.04
C SER A 10 -0.44 2.02 6.47
N ASP A 11 -1.71 2.35 6.64
CA ASP A 11 -2.40 2.51 7.93
C ASP A 11 -3.24 1.27 8.29
N GLY A 12 -3.01 0.13 7.62
CA GLY A 12 -3.83 -1.08 7.72
C GLY A 12 -4.92 -1.17 6.64
N SER A 13 -5.09 -0.13 5.83
CA SER A 13 -6.08 -0.09 4.75
C SER A 13 -5.96 -1.30 3.83
N TYR A 14 -7.13 -1.84 3.46
CA TYR A 14 -7.27 -2.97 2.53
C TYR A 14 -6.53 -4.25 2.94
N GLY A 15 -6.19 -4.39 4.23
CA GLY A 15 -5.51 -5.57 4.75
C GLY A 15 -3.99 -5.60 4.51
N ILE A 16 -3.40 -4.50 4.06
CA ILE A 16 -1.94 -4.34 3.97
C ILE A 16 -1.41 -3.94 5.34
N PRO A 17 -0.45 -4.67 5.95
CA PRO A 17 0.03 -4.37 7.30
C PRO A 17 0.55 -2.94 7.47
N GLU A 18 0.31 -2.36 8.64
CA GLU A 18 0.72 -0.99 8.97
C GLU A 18 2.24 -0.81 8.78
N GLY A 19 2.64 0.35 8.25
CA GLY A 19 4.04 0.72 8.02
C GLY A 19 4.65 0.16 6.74
N VAL A 20 3.99 -0.79 6.06
CA VAL A 20 4.44 -1.26 4.73
C VAL A 20 4.26 -0.14 3.72
N ILE A 21 5.32 0.22 3.01
CA ILE A 21 5.22 1.15 1.87
C ILE A 21 4.52 0.43 0.72
N TYR A 22 3.31 0.87 0.39
CA TYR A 22 2.48 0.22 -0.62
C TYR A 22 1.75 1.27 -1.47
N GLY A 23 1.45 0.92 -2.72
CA GLY A 23 0.73 1.79 -3.64
C GLY A 23 -0.76 1.85 -3.33
N PHE A 24 -1.25 3.01 -2.90
CA PHE A 24 -2.67 3.23 -2.63
C PHE A 24 -3.25 4.34 -3.50
N PRO A 25 -4.57 4.27 -3.80
CA PRO A 25 -5.29 5.45 -4.25
C PRO A 25 -5.38 6.44 -3.09
N VAL A 26 -4.91 7.67 -3.32
CA VAL A 26 -4.93 8.74 -2.32
C VAL A 26 -5.56 10.00 -2.89
N THR A 27 -6.11 10.83 -2.00
CA THR A 27 -6.40 12.23 -2.29
C THR A 27 -5.35 13.11 -1.64
N CYS A 28 -5.00 14.23 -2.27
CA CYS A 28 -4.01 15.17 -1.75
C CYS A 28 -4.68 16.53 -1.51
N LYS A 29 -4.59 17.04 -0.29
CA LYS A 29 -5.17 18.33 0.10
C LYS A 29 -4.28 19.05 1.11
N HIS A 30 -3.95 20.31 0.83
CA HIS A 30 -3.13 21.16 1.70
C HIS A 30 -1.79 20.53 2.12
N GLY A 31 -1.11 19.82 1.20
CA GLY A 31 0.17 19.15 1.49
C GLY A 31 0.05 17.84 2.26
N HIS A 32 -1.17 17.40 2.59
CA HIS A 32 -1.43 16.11 3.21
C HIS A 32 -2.07 15.14 2.21
N PHE A 33 -1.76 13.86 2.34
CA PHE A 33 -2.46 12.80 1.62
C PHE A 33 -3.42 12.05 2.54
N SER A 34 -4.42 11.39 1.97
CA SER A 34 -5.27 10.44 2.68
C SER A 34 -5.61 9.28 1.77
N ILE A 35 -5.42 8.06 2.26
CA ILE A 35 -5.83 6.84 1.54
C ILE A 35 -7.34 6.88 1.34
N VAL A 36 -7.78 6.71 0.10
CA VAL A 36 -9.21 6.63 -0.20
C VAL A 36 -9.74 5.35 0.43
N GLN A 37 -10.86 5.45 1.14
CA GLN A 37 -11.43 4.37 1.92
C GLN A 37 -12.66 3.75 1.24
N ASN A 38 -13.07 2.57 1.70
CA ASN A 38 -14.32 1.89 1.33
C ASN A 38 -14.46 1.57 -0.17
N LEU A 39 -13.35 1.40 -0.88
CA LEU A 39 -13.40 0.91 -2.26
C LEU A 39 -13.72 -0.58 -2.28
N PRO A 40 -14.64 -1.03 -3.14
CA PRO A 40 -14.87 -2.45 -3.34
C PRO A 40 -13.64 -3.08 -4.00
N ILE A 41 -13.10 -4.13 -3.37
CA ILE A 41 -12.01 -4.94 -3.92
C ILE A 41 -12.61 -6.26 -4.39
N SER A 42 -12.46 -6.55 -5.68
CA SER A 42 -12.86 -7.84 -6.24
C SER A 42 -11.93 -8.95 -5.75
N GLU A 43 -12.37 -10.21 -5.85
CA GLU A 43 -11.51 -11.35 -5.47
C GLU A 43 -10.20 -11.39 -6.29
N LEU A 44 -10.28 -11.09 -7.59
CA LEU A 44 -9.10 -10.98 -8.45
C LEU A 44 -8.18 -9.85 -7.99
N GLY A 45 -8.75 -8.67 -7.67
CA GLY A 45 -7.99 -7.55 -7.12
C GLY A 45 -7.27 -7.93 -5.83
N ARG A 46 -7.96 -8.64 -4.91
CA ARG A 46 -7.36 -9.12 -3.66
C ARG A 46 -6.18 -10.05 -3.90
N LYS A 47 -6.27 -10.96 -4.88
CA LYS A 47 -5.17 -11.88 -5.24
C LYS A 47 -3.95 -11.11 -5.76
N HIS A 48 -4.14 -10.10 -6.60
CA HIS A 48 -3.04 -9.25 -7.06
C HIS A 48 -2.43 -8.44 -5.93
N MET A 49 -3.25 -7.89 -5.04
CA MET A 49 -2.76 -7.15 -3.88
C MET A 49 -1.89 -8.03 -2.97
N GLU A 50 -2.33 -9.26 -2.71
CA GLU A 50 -1.60 -10.25 -1.92
C GLU A 50 -0.27 -10.65 -2.58
N ALA A 51 -0.26 -10.84 -3.91
CA ALA A 51 0.96 -11.13 -4.66
C ALA A 51 1.98 -9.98 -4.56
N SER A 52 1.54 -8.74 -4.78
CA SER A 52 2.42 -7.57 -4.67
C SER A 52 2.94 -7.35 -3.25
N TYR A 53 2.09 -7.58 -2.23
CA TYR A 53 2.54 -7.50 -0.84
C TYR A 53 3.60 -8.56 -0.51
N ARG A 54 3.44 -9.79 -1.02
CA ARG A 54 4.44 -10.85 -0.86
C ARG A 54 5.77 -10.45 -1.48
N GLU A 55 5.77 -9.93 -2.70
CA GLU A 55 6.99 -9.43 -3.38
C GLU A 55 7.70 -8.35 -2.54
N LEU A 56 6.96 -7.34 -2.06
CA LEU A 56 7.52 -6.28 -1.21
C LEU A 56 8.09 -6.82 0.11
N SER A 57 7.44 -7.83 0.70
CA SER A 57 7.89 -8.46 1.93
C SER A 57 9.20 -9.23 1.71
N GLU A 58 9.29 -9.95 0.60
CA GLU A 58 10.51 -10.64 0.20
C GLU A 58 11.64 -9.63 -0.04
N GLU A 59 11.40 -8.54 -0.80
CA GLU A 59 12.40 -7.48 -1.02
C GLU A 59 12.91 -6.87 0.30
N ARG A 60 12.00 -6.55 1.23
CA ARG A 60 12.36 -6.06 2.56
C ARG A 60 13.26 -7.05 3.29
N ASP A 61 12.92 -8.33 3.27
CA ASP A 61 13.68 -9.37 3.97
C ASP A 61 15.09 -9.55 3.37
N HIS A 62 15.24 -9.36 2.04
CA HIS A 62 16.55 -9.38 1.38
C HIS A 62 17.45 -8.21 1.80
N VAL A 63 16.89 -7.00 1.97
CA VAL A 63 17.66 -5.82 2.38
C VAL A 63 17.79 -5.67 3.89
N ARG A 64 17.13 -6.52 4.68
CA ARG A 64 17.11 -6.44 6.16
C ARG A 64 18.52 -6.40 6.76
N ASN A 65 19.46 -7.14 6.18
CA ASN A 65 20.85 -7.19 6.65
C ASN A 65 21.65 -5.90 6.36
N LEU A 66 21.10 -4.98 5.56
CA LEU A 66 21.70 -3.67 5.28
C LEU A 66 21.22 -2.58 6.26
N LEU A 67 20.19 -2.87 7.06
CA LEU A 67 19.50 -1.88 7.90
C LEU A 67 20.03 -1.77 9.34
N GLY A 68 21.14 -2.46 9.67
CA GLY A 68 22.00 -2.18 10.83
C GLY A 68 21.31 -2.16 12.20
#